data_AF-A0A357WWE3-F1
#
_entry.id   AF-A0A357WWE3-F1
#
_cell.length_a   1.000
_cell.length_b   1.000
_cell.length_c   1.000
_cell.angle_alpha   90.00
_cell.angle_beta   90.00
_cell.angle_gamma   90.00
#
_symmetry.space_group_name_H-M   'P 1'
#
loop_
_entity.id
_entity.type
_entity.pdbx_description
1 polymer ?
#
loop_
_entity_poly.entity_id
_entity_poly.type
_entity_poly.pdbx_seq_one_letter_code
_entity_poly.pdbx_strand_id
1 'polypeptide(L)'
;MFVQPAKRSCKNCLKGKRLGFNNDVLCSEKGIVSGDYCCSAHRFFNFDYFKKTDFYRCSDCEFFVFHPHESLKTYGVCDLFSVRKCDGRTRKCCSKFVRRAEYTA
;
A
#
# COMPACT_ATOMS: atom_id res chain seq x y z
N MET A 1 -12.65 -4.59 26.73
CA MET A 1 -11.69 -5.65 26.37
C MET A 1 -10.49 -4.99 25.70
N PHE A 2 -9.32 -5.00 26.33
CA PHE A 2 -8.11 -4.43 25.75
C PHE A 2 -7.52 -5.44 24.75
N VAL A 3 -7.51 -5.11 23.45
CA VAL A 3 -6.88 -5.94 22.42
C VAL A 3 -5.36 -5.80 22.58
N GLN A 4 -4.69 -6.86 23.04
CA GLN A 4 -3.24 -6.87 23.11
C GLN A 4 -2.65 -6.80 21.68
N PRO A 5 -1.59 -6.02 21.46
CA PRO A 5 -0.95 -5.95 20.14
C PRO A 5 -0.39 -7.32 19.76
N ALA A 6 -0.78 -7.83 18.59
CA ALA A 6 -0.35 -9.13 18.11
C ALA A 6 1.18 -9.17 17.91
N LYS A 7 1.85 -10.18 18.46
CA LYS A 7 3.30 -10.39 18.30
C LYS A 7 3.66 -10.56 16.81
N ARG A 8 4.68 -9.84 16.34
CA ARG A 8 5.19 -9.93 14.95
C ARG A 8 5.71 -11.34 14.65
N SER A 9 5.30 -11.89 13.52
CA SER A 9 5.72 -13.23 13.05
C SER A 9 5.40 -13.41 11.57
N CYS A 10 6.05 -14.34 10.89
CA CYS A 10 5.84 -14.60 9.47
C CYS A 10 4.42 -15.10 9.19
N LYS A 11 3.76 -15.75 10.16
CA LYS A 11 2.34 -16.15 10.05
C LYS A 11 1.35 -14.99 9.95
N ASN A 12 1.74 -13.77 10.36
CA ASN A 12 0.97 -12.53 10.23
C ASN A 12 1.65 -11.48 9.34
N CYS A 13 2.65 -11.91 8.55
CA CYS A 13 3.33 -11.06 7.60
C CYS A 13 2.62 -11.11 6.24
N LEU A 14 2.43 -9.94 5.62
CA LEU A 14 1.88 -9.77 4.28
C LEU A 14 2.74 -10.42 3.17
N LYS A 15 4.01 -10.68 3.46
CA LYS A 15 4.97 -11.34 2.55
C LYS A 15 5.09 -12.86 2.80
N GLY A 16 4.22 -13.40 3.66
CA GLY A 16 4.21 -14.81 4.01
C GLY A 16 3.03 -15.54 3.36
N LYS A 17 3.28 -16.69 2.73
CA LYS A 17 2.23 -17.61 2.28
C LYS A 17 2.27 -18.87 3.14
N ARG A 18 1.15 -19.21 3.81
CA ARG A 18 1.04 -20.45 4.58
C ARG A 18 1.05 -21.65 3.63
N LEU A 19 1.79 -22.70 4.00
CA LEU A 19 1.95 -23.90 3.17
C LEU A 19 0.80 -24.91 3.35
N GLY A 20 0.08 -24.86 4.46
CA GLY A 20 -1.18 -25.58 4.67
C GLY A 20 -1.06 -27.02 5.19
N PHE A 21 0.14 -27.60 5.21
CA PHE A 21 0.40 -28.93 5.78
C PHE A 21 1.12 -28.89 7.14
N ASN A 22 1.79 -27.79 7.48
CA ASN A 22 2.47 -27.59 8.76
C ASN A 22 2.41 -26.10 9.16
N ASN A 23 3.08 -25.75 10.27
CA ASN A 23 3.18 -24.36 10.76
C ASN A 23 4.20 -23.53 9.96
N ASP A 24 4.69 -23.98 8.80
CA ASP A 24 5.67 -23.23 8.02
C ASP A 24 5.01 -22.23 7.08
N VAL A 25 5.77 -21.16 6.81
CA VAL A 25 5.40 -20.05 5.96
C VAL A 25 6.48 -19.88 4.90
N LEU A 26 6.07 -19.79 3.65
CA LEU A 26 6.93 -19.32 2.58
C LEU A 26 7.09 -17.79 2.70
N CYS A 27 8.21 -17.35 3.23
CA CYS A 27 8.60 -15.95 3.36
C CYS A 27 9.33 -15.48 2.09
N SER A 28 8.85 -14.41 1.44
CA SER A 28 9.48 -13.87 0.23
C SER A 28 10.96 -13.46 0.40
N GLU A 29 11.42 -13.23 1.63
CA GLU A 29 12.79 -12.77 1.92
C GLU A 29 13.76 -13.91 2.26
N LYS A 30 13.24 -15.01 2.83
CA LYS A 30 14.05 -16.05 3.49
C LYS A 30 13.74 -17.47 3.05
N GLY A 31 12.72 -17.68 2.20
CA GLY A 31 12.25 -19.01 1.83
C GLY A 31 11.32 -19.60 2.89
N ILE A 32 11.35 -20.92 3.08
CA ILE A 32 10.51 -21.62 4.06
C ILE A 32 11.05 -21.36 5.46
N VAL A 33 10.20 -20.82 6.34
CA VAL A 33 10.51 -20.53 7.74
C VAL A 33 9.37 -20.99 8.64
N SER A 34 9.66 -21.23 9.92
CA SER A 34 8.61 -21.47 10.91
C SER A 34 7.65 -20.28 11.01
N GLY A 35 6.37 -20.54 11.24
CA GLY A 35 5.33 -19.51 11.35
C GLY A 35 5.59 -18.48 12.45
N ASP A 36 6.30 -18.87 13.51
CA ASP A 36 6.66 -18.00 14.64
C ASP A 36 7.97 -17.21 14.42
N TYR A 37 8.72 -17.52 13.36
CA TYR A 37 9.88 -16.72 12.95
C TYR A 37 9.44 -15.30 12.55
N CYS A 38 10.26 -14.27 12.81
CA CYS A 38 10.00 -12.91 12.33
C CYS A 38 11.12 -12.45 11.41
N CYS A 39 10.83 -12.27 10.12
CA CYS A 39 11.79 -11.69 9.19
C CYS A 39 12.09 -10.23 9.54
N SER A 40 13.30 -9.76 9.21
CA SER A 40 13.75 -8.39 9.49
C SER A 40 12.88 -7.32 8.79
N ALA A 41 12.39 -7.64 7.58
CA ALA A 41 11.51 -6.78 6.82
C ALA A 41 10.01 -7.10 7.02
N HIS A 42 9.63 -7.53 8.23
CA HIS A 42 8.23 -7.87 8.57
C HIS A 42 7.27 -6.71 8.25
N ARG A 43 6.13 -7.05 7.65
CA ARG A 43 5.03 -6.13 7.37
C ARG A 43 3.73 -6.79 7.76
N PHE A 44 2.99 -6.21 8.71
CA PHE A 44 1.68 -6.72 9.08
C PHE A 44 0.74 -6.75 7.88
N PHE A 45 -0.11 -7.78 7.83
CA PHE A 45 -1.29 -7.75 6.97
C PHE A 45 -2.23 -6.64 7.48
N ASN A 46 -2.25 -5.50 6.77
CA ASN A 46 -3.17 -4.41 7.07
C ASN A 46 -4.20 -4.34 5.93
N PHE A 47 -5.44 -4.73 6.23
CA PHE A 47 -6.54 -4.72 5.25
C PHE A 47 -6.84 -3.32 4.71
N ASP A 48 -6.60 -2.27 5.51
CA ASP A 48 -6.77 -0.89 5.08
C ASP A 48 -5.75 -0.49 4.01
N TYR A 49 -4.58 -1.13 3.99
CA TYR A 49 -3.57 -0.88 2.95
C TYR A 49 -4.06 -1.33 1.57
N PHE A 50 -4.72 -2.49 1.49
CA PHE A 50 -5.28 -2.99 0.24
C PHE A 50 -6.46 -2.14 -0.25
N LYS A 51 -7.38 -1.75 0.67
CA LYS A 51 -8.47 -0.83 0.32
C LYS A 51 -7.93 0.52 -0.17
N LYS A 52 -6.85 1.03 0.44
CA LYS A 52 -6.27 2.32 0.03
C LYS A 52 -5.63 2.28 -1.37
N THR A 53 -5.09 1.16 -1.84
CA THR A 53 -4.38 1.14 -3.14
C THR A 53 -5.24 0.70 -4.33
N ASP A 54 -6.32 -0.05 -4.11
CA ASP A 54 -7.16 -0.52 -5.22
C ASP A 54 -8.27 0.45 -5.62
N PHE A 55 -8.80 1.22 -4.67
CA PHE A 55 -9.90 2.16 -4.94
C PHE A 55 -9.43 3.57 -5.30
N TYR A 56 -8.31 4.02 -4.73
CA TYR A 56 -7.87 5.40 -4.92
C TYR A 56 -6.94 5.55 -6.11
N ARG A 57 -7.09 6.70 -6.77
CA ARG A 57 -6.29 7.10 -7.93
C ARG A 57 -5.22 8.09 -7.52
N CYS A 58 -4.24 8.32 -8.40
CA CYS A 58 -3.24 9.35 -8.17
C CYS A 58 -3.88 10.73 -7.96
N SER A 59 -5.00 11.04 -8.63
CA SER A 59 -5.75 12.29 -8.42
C SER A 59 -6.25 12.49 -6.99
N ASP A 60 -6.44 11.42 -6.21
CA ASP A 60 -6.93 11.49 -4.84
C ASP A 60 -5.79 11.71 -3.83
N CYS A 61 -4.54 11.65 -4.29
CA CYS A 61 -3.34 11.75 -3.46
C CYS A 61 -2.96 13.21 -3.21
N GLU A 62 -2.51 13.53 -1.99
CA GLU A 62 -1.99 14.87 -1.67
C GLU A 62 -0.71 15.21 -2.47
N PHE A 63 0.13 14.22 -2.74
CA PHE A 63 1.40 14.37 -3.47
C PHE A 63 1.24 14.45 -5.01
N PHE A 64 0.00 14.46 -5.51
CA PHE A 64 -0.25 14.60 -6.95
C PHE A 64 -0.51 16.07 -7.29
N VAL A 65 0.44 16.70 -7.96
CA VAL A 65 0.37 18.12 -8.31
C VAL A 65 -0.41 18.28 -9.61
N PHE A 66 -1.54 18.98 -9.57
CA PHE A 66 -2.35 19.27 -10.76
C PHE A 66 -1.69 20.36 -11.61
N HIS A 67 -1.79 20.18 -12.93
CA HIS A 67 -1.34 21.17 -13.91
C HIS A 67 -2.49 21.57 -14.82
N PRO A 68 -2.57 22.85 -15.24
CA PRO A 68 -3.57 23.30 -16.19
C PRO A 68 -3.52 22.47 -17.48
N HIS A 69 -4.68 22.02 -17.94
CA HIS A 69 -4.87 21.31 -19.21
C HIS A 69 -6.25 21.64 -19.76
N GLU A 70 -6.35 21.81 -21.08
CA GLU A 70 -7.57 22.31 -21.75
C GLU A 70 -8.79 21.43 -21.51
N SER A 71 -8.61 20.11 -21.53
CA SER A 71 -9.69 19.12 -21.40
C SER A 71 -9.67 18.27 -20.12
N LEU A 72 -8.55 18.24 -19.39
CA LEU A 72 -8.31 17.25 -18.33
C LEU A 72 -8.10 17.94 -16.98
N LYS A 73 -9.16 18.01 -16.18
CA LYS A 73 -9.11 18.54 -14.81
C LYS A 73 -8.20 17.74 -13.88
N THR A 74 -7.87 16.50 -14.24
CA THR A 74 -7.05 15.57 -13.46
C THR A 74 -5.64 15.38 -14.01
N TYR A 75 -5.22 16.25 -14.91
CA TYR A 75 -3.86 16.23 -15.45
C TYR A 75 -2.86 16.74 -14.41
N GLY A 76 -1.78 15.99 -14.20
CA GLY A 76 -0.82 16.32 -13.15
C GLY A 76 0.37 15.37 -13.09
N VAL A 77 1.18 15.50 -12.05
CA VAL A 77 2.40 14.71 -11.84
C VAL A 77 2.54 14.31 -10.36
N CYS A 78 3.17 13.17 -10.09
CA CYS A 78 3.42 12.73 -8.71
C CYS A 78 4.79 13.22 -8.24
N ASP A 79 4.78 14.11 -7.25
CA ASP A 79 5.99 14.78 -6.74
C ASP A 79 7.02 13.80 -6.13
N LEU A 80 6.58 12.62 -5.71
CA LEU A 80 7.45 11.61 -5.07
C LEU A 80 8.10 10.61 -6.04
N PHE A 81 7.48 10.33 -7.19
CA PHE A 81 7.84 9.14 -7.98
C PHE A 81 7.90 9.34 -9.50
N SER A 82 7.41 10.46 -10.02
CA SER A 82 7.35 10.66 -11.46
C SER A 82 7.69 12.10 -11.81
N VAL A 83 8.50 12.28 -12.85
CA VAL A 83 8.67 13.58 -13.50
C VAL A 83 7.71 13.76 -14.68
N ARG A 84 7.01 12.69 -15.08
CA ARG A 84 6.10 12.68 -16.23
C ARG A 84 4.68 13.01 -15.80
N LYS A 85 4.08 13.98 -16.49
CA LYS A 85 2.67 14.33 -16.34
C LYS A 85 1.78 13.23 -16.93
N CYS A 86 0.62 13.01 -16.30
CA CYS A 86 -0.37 12.03 -16.72
C CYS A 86 -1.77 12.43 -16.24
N ASP A 87 -2.79 11.75 -16.77
CA ASP A 87 -4.12 11.79 -16.16
C ASP A 87 -4.15 10.99 -14.86
N GLY A 88 -4.31 11.70 -13.74
CA GLY A 88 -4.35 11.14 -12.39
C GLY A 88 -5.48 10.14 -12.13
N ARG A 89 -6.57 10.15 -12.93
CA ARG A 89 -7.68 9.18 -12.81
C ARG A 89 -7.37 7.81 -13.36
N THR A 90 -6.45 7.74 -14.33
CA THR A 90 -6.11 6.48 -15.02
C THR A 90 -5.12 5.62 -14.24
N ARG A 91 -4.39 6.22 -13.28
CA ARG A 91 -3.35 5.54 -12.52
C ARG A 91 -3.80 5.21 -11.09
N LYS A 92 -3.56 3.96 -10.68
CA LYS A 92 -3.68 3.53 -9.28
C LYS A 92 -2.68 4.29 -8.41
N CYS A 93 -3.05 4.61 -7.18
CA CYS A 93 -2.14 5.27 -6.25
C CYS A 93 -1.01 4.33 -5.81
N CYS A 94 0.13 4.92 -5.43
CA CYS A 94 1.32 4.18 -5.05
C CYS A 94 1.31 3.80 -3.55
N SER A 95 2.35 3.09 -3.12
CA SER A 95 2.52 2.68 -1.71
C SER A 95 2.69 3.83 -0.70
N LYS A 96 2.93 5.07 -1.16
CA LYS A 96 2.99 6.30 -0.34
C LYS A 96 1.73 7.15 -0.44
N PHE A 97 0.63 6.57 -0.91
CA PHE A 97 -0.64 7.28 -1.01
C PHE A 97 -1.06 7.88 0.34
N VAL A 98 -1.39 9.16 0.30
CA VAL A 98 -2.07 9.87 1.38
C VAL A 98 -3.25 10.60 0.75
N ARG A 99 -4.44 10.34 1.27
CA ARG A 99 -5.68 10.92 0.73
C ARG A 99 -5.67 12.43 0.99
N ARG A 100 -5.85 13.22 -0.07
CA ARG A 100 -6.05 14.67 0.08
C ARG A 100 -7.33 14.92 0.87
N ALA A 101 -7.30 15.86 1.81
CA ALA A 101 -8.51 16.31 2.50
C ALA A 101 -9.52 16.85 1.47
N GLU A 102 -10.80 16.53 1.62
CA GLU A 102 -11.85 17.12 0.81
C GLU A 102 -11.79 18.65 1.02
N TYR A 103 -11.66 19.39 -0.09
CA TYR A 103 -11.78 20.84 -0.06
C TYR A 103 -13.26 21.13 0.25
N THR A 104 -13.58 21.41 1.51
CA THR A 104 -14.84 22.07 1.84
C THR A 104 -14.73 23.47 1.26
N ALA A 105 -15.35 23.69 0.11
CA ALA A 105 -15.52 25.00 -0.49
C ALA A 105 -16.47 25.84 0.36
#